data_AF-A0A4S2UK61-F1
#
_entry.id   AF-A0A4S2UK61-F1
#
_cell.length_a   1.000
_cell.length_b   1.000
_cell.length_c   1.000
_cell.angle_alpha   90.00
_cell.angle_beta   90.00
_cell.angle_gamma   90.00
#
_symmetry.space_group_name_H-M   'P 1'
#
loop_
_entity.id
_entity.type
_entity.pdbx_description
1 polymer ?
#
loop_
_entity_poly.entity_id
_entity_poly.type
_entity_poly.pdbx_seq_one_letter_code
_entity_poly.pdbx_strand_id
1 'polypeptide(L)'
;MSDTYGTYDPADRPGRKATAPEAVSTLTAEDGTVLPSFDQRHSENFRGLLYIGSLTERFSWLGHDFVIRTLAVDELLAVSLVLKEYQGTGGGEQLAYATAMVSMSVVSVDGEELPAPIGEDQKLAEWAHRRFAYVKNNWYQYTISHVFQKYLELEDKAQQVVDAMGKAFASTD
;
A
#
# COMPACT_ATOMS: atom_id res chain seq x y z
N MET A 1 40.49 24.77 37.51
CA MET A 1 39.36 24.72 36.57
C MET A 1 38.60 23.45 36.91
N SER A 2 37.49 23.62 37.63
CA SER A 2 36.62 22.53 38.06
C SER A 2 35.56 22.33 36.99
N ASP A 3 35.55 21.16 36.34
CA ASP A 3 34.39 20.68 35.60
C ASP A 3 33.95 19.36 36.23
N THR A 4 32.91 19.50 37.04
CA THR A 4 32.19 18.44 37.72
C THR A 4 31.36 17.69 36.69
N TYR A 5 31.81 16.51 36.25
CA TYR A 5 30.95 15.61 35.49
C TYR A 5 29.88 15.05 36.42
N GLY A 6 28.64 15.51 36.24
CA GLY A 6 27.48 15.03 36.97
C GLY A 6 27.28 13.53 36.76
N THR A 7 27.14 12.80 37.86
CA THR A 7 26.78 11.39 37.90
C THR A 7 25.38 11.23 37.29
N TYR A 8 25.26 10.51 36.19
CA TYR A 8 23.96 10.17 35.61
C TYR A 8 23.26 9.17 36.55
N ASP A 9 22.22 9.63 37.25
CA ASP A 9 21.28 8.77 37.97
C ASP A 9 20.19 8.30 36.99
N PRO A 10 20.07 7.00 36.69
CA PRO A 10 19.05 6.48 35.79
C PRO A 10 17.60 6.71 36.28
N ALA A 11 17.40 7.16 37.52
CA ALA A 11 16.08 7.52 38.05
C ALA A 11 15.58 8.93 37.65
N ASP A 12 16.44 9.79 37.09
CA ASP A 12 16.15 11.22 36.84
C ASP A 12 15.49 11.52 35.47
N ARG A 13 14.80 10.55 34.86
CA ARG A 13 14.05 10.76 33.61
C ARG A 13 12.66 11.35 33.90
N PRO A 14 12.36 12.61 33.51
CA PRO A 14 11.03 13.15 33.64
C PRO A 14 10.18 12.73 32.43
N GLY A 15 9.09 12.02 32.70
CA GLY A 15 7.87 12.10 31.88
C GLY A 15 7.77 11.18 30.66
N ARG A 16 7.61 9.88 30.88
CA ARG A 16 6.51 9.09 30.28
C ARG A 16 6.46 7.74 30.99
N LYS A 17 5.60 7.63 32.01
CA LYS A 17 5.04 6.32 32.33
C LYS A 17 4.37 5.86 31.04
N ALA A 18 4.81 4.74 30.47
CA ALA A 18 4.11 4.12 29.37
C ALA A 18 2.73 3.72 29.92
N THR A 19 1.74 4.58 29.71
CA THR A 19 0.35 4.22 29.93
C THR A 19 0.10 3.05 28.99
N ALA A 20 -0.13 1.87 29.58
CA ALA A 20 -0.60 0.71 28.84
C ALA A 20 -1.79 1.13 27.95
N PRO A 21 -1.90 0.64 26.71
CA PRO A 21 -3.06 0.93 25.89
C PRO A 21 -4.32 0.57 26.68
N GLU A 22 -5.18 1.57 26.85
CA GLU A 22 -6.41 1.48 27.63
C GLU A 22 -7.32 0.37 27.10
N ALA A 23 -8.11 -0.20 28.02
CA ALA A 23 -8.96 -1.34 27.80
C ALA A 23 -9.85 -1.20 26.56
N VAL A 24 -9.93 -2.29 25.81
CA VAL A 24 -10.87 -2.51 24.69
C VAL A 24 -12.28 -2.22 25.20
N SER A 25 -12.85 -1.09 24.80
CA SER A 25 -14.26 -0.80 25.07
C SER A 25 -15.10 -1.76 24.25
N THR A 26 -15.55 -2.85 24.86
CA THR A 26 -16.56 -3.74 24.29
C THR A 26 -17.84 -2.94 24.07
N LEU A 27 -18.12 -2.63 22.80
CA LEU A 27 -19.38 -2.01 22.41
C LEU A 27 -20.49 -3.03 22.64
N THR A 28 -21.55 -2.62 23.31
CA THR A 28 -22.71 -3.48 23.60
C THR A 28 -23.92 -2.87 22.91
N ALA A 29 -24.69 -3.67 22.16
CA ALA A 29 -25.95 -3.23 21.56
C ALA A 29 -27.03 -3.06 22.64
N GLU A 30 -28.16 -2.43 22.29
CA GLU A 30 -29.26 -2.15 23.21
C GLU A 30 -29.90 -3.42 23.82
N ASP A 31 -29.73 -4.56 23.16
CA ASP A 31 -30.19 -5.87 23.62
C ASP A 31 -29.17 -6.62 24.52
N GLY A 32 -28.03 -6.00 24.82
CA GLY A 32 -26.96 -6.59 25.61
C GLY A 32 -26.01 -7.52 24.84
N THR A 33 -26.15 -7.66 23.52
CA THR A 33 -25.17 -8.39 22.72
C THR A 33 -23.84 -7.64 22.65
N VAL A 34 -22.75 -8.34 22.92
CA VAL A 34 -21.39 -7.82 22.75
C VAL A 34 -21.12 -7.74 21.26
N LEU A 35 -20.95 -6.54 20.74
CA LEU A 35 -20.66 -6.34 19.33
C LEU A 35 -19.25 -6.86 19.03
N PRO A 36 -19.07 -7.53 17.87
CA PRO A 36 -17.74 -7.93 17.41
C PRO A 36 -16.80 -6.74 17.35
N SER A 37 -15.67 -6.84 18.06
CA SER A 37 -14.64 -5.83 18.01
C SER A 37 -13.81 -6.00 16.74
N PHE A 38 -13.72 -4.95 15.93
CA PHE A 38 -12.80 -4.93 14.80
C PHE A 38 -11.34 -5.09 15.30
N ASP A 39 -10.58 -5.98 14.67
CA ASP A 39 -9.16 -6.17 15.03
C ASP A 39 -8.39 -4.88 14.74
N GLN A 40 -7.89 -4.26 15.82
CA GLN A 40 -7.20 -2.98 15.72
C GLN A 40 -5.97 -3.02 14.82
N ARG A 41 -5.38 -4.20 14.57
CA ARG A 41 -4.24 -4.38 13.64
C ARG A 41 -4.56 -3.95 12.21
N HIS A 42 -5.83 -4.02 11.81
CA HIS A 42 -6.26 -3.66 10.46
C HIS A 42 -6.78 -2.22 10.36
N SER A 43 -6.75 -1.43 11.44
CA SER A 43 -7.39 -0.10 11.50
C SER A 43 -6.81 0.92 10.52
N GLU A 44 -5.49 0.90 10.34
CA GLU A 44 -4.81 1.85 9.45
C GLU A 44 -5.08 1.52 7.97
N ASN A 45 -4.97 0.25 7.61
CA ASN A 45 -5.31 -0.23 6.28
C ASN A 45 -6.80 0.02 5.96
N PHE A 46 -7.68 -0.25 6.92
CA PHE A 46 -9.10 0.06 6.78
C PHE A 46 -9.35 1.56 6.52
N ARG A 47 -8.68 2.45 7.26
CA ARG A 47 -8.76 3.90 6.99
C ARG A 47 -8.25 4.28 5.60
N GLY A 48 -7.16 3.67 5.13
CA GLY A 48 -6.64 3.87 3.78
C GLY A 48 -7.67 3.48 2.71
N LEU A 49 -8.27 2.29 2.84
CA LEU A 49 -9.29 1.82 1.90
C LEU A 49 -10.59 2.66 1.97
N LEU A 50 -11.05 3.02 3.17
CA LEU A 50 -12.33 3.73 3.35
C LEU A 50 -12.28 5.20 2.90
N TYR A 51 -11.19 5.91 3.21
CA TYR A 51 -11.10 7.35 2.99
C TYR A 51 -10.25 7.75 1.78
N ILE A 52 -9.23 6.97 1.43
CA ILE A 52 -8.31 7.27 0.33
C ILE A 52 -8.64 6.40 -0.89
N GLY A 53 -9.32 5.26 -0.70
CA GLY A 53 -9.66 4.32 -1.77
C GLY A 53 -8.47 3.46 -2.21
N SER A 54 -7.32 3.54 -1.52
CA SER A 54 -6.16 2.71 -1.81
C SER A 54 -5.31 2.45 -0.56
N LEU A 55 -4.70 1.27 -0.48
CA LEU A 55 -3.60 1.02 0.45
C LEU A 55 -2.31 1.50 -0.17
N THR A 56 -1.44 2.11 0.62
CA THR A 56 -0.11 2.54 0.21
C THR A 56 0.93 1.81 1.05
N GLU A 57 1.99 1.35 0.42
CA GLU A 57 3.12 0.72 1.09
C GLU A 57 4.44 1.34 0.61
N ARG A 58 5.36 1.52 1.56
CA ARG A 58 6.73 1.95 1.30
C ARG A 58 7.69 0.81 1.60
N PHE A 59 8.62 0.55 0.69
CA PHE A 59 9.67 -0.45 0.88
C PHE A 59 10.98 -0.01 0.20
N SER A 60 12.11 -0.48 0.74
CA SER A 60 13.42 -0.22 0.17
C SER A 60 13.93 -1.44 -0.59
N TRP A 61 14.47 -1.24 -1.80
CA TRP A 61 15.04 -2.30 -2.61
C TRP A 61 16.25 -1.82 -3.42
N LEU A 62 17.37 -2.56 -3.35
CA LEU A 62 18.64 -2.22 -4.01
C LEU A 62 19.13 -0.78 -3.78
N GLY A 63 18.87 -0.22 -2.59
CA GLY A 63 19.27 1.14 -2.23
C GLY A 63 18.30 2.24 -2.70
N HIS A 64 17.15 1.88 -3.26
CA HIS A 64 16.10 2.79 -3.66
C HIS A 64 14.85 2.62 -2.78
N ASP A 65 14.15 3.71 -2.49
CA ASP A 65 12.91 3.74 -1.73
C ASP A 65 11.70 3.82 -2.65
N PHE A 66 10.90 2.76 -2.68
CA PHE A 66 9.68 2.68 -3.46
C PHE A 66 8.46 3.01 -2.62
N VAL A 67 7.51 3.70 -3.23
CA VAL A 67 6.14 3.82 -2.72
C VAL A 67 5.21 3.20 -3.74
N ILE A 68 4.38 2.25 -3.33
CA ILE A 68 3.38 1.60 -4.17
C ILE A 68 2.00 1.75 -3.56
N ARG A 69 0.96 1.62 -4.38
CA ARG A 69 -0.42 1.57 -3.91
C ARG A 69 -1.27 0.52 -4.64
N THR A 70 -2.41 0.17 -4.05
CA THR A 70 -3.44 -0.63 -4.72
C THR A 70 -4.06 0.18 -5.87
N LEU A 71 -4.47 -0.54 -6.91
CA LEU A 71 -5.07 0.05 -8.11
C LEU A 71 -6.58 0.08 -8.02
N ALA A 72 -7.18 1.16 -8.52
CA ALA A 72 -8.63 1.25 -8.71
C ALA A 72 -9.06 0.53 -9.99
N VAL A 73 -10.36 0.28 -10.12
CA VAL A 73 -10.94 -0.51 -11.23
C VAL A 73 -10.68 0.13 -12.60
N ASP A 74 -10.78 1.44 -12.71
CA ASP A 74 -10.50 2.20 -13.94
C ASP A 74 -9.02 2.06 -14.37
N GLU A 75 -8.11 2.00 -13.41
CA GLU A 75 -6.68 1.79 -13.66
C GLU A 75 -6.38 0.37 -14.12
N LEU A 76 -7.06 -0.63 -13.55
CA LEU A 76 -6.99 -2.02 -14.03
C LEU A 76 -7.53 -2.15 -15.46
N LEU A 77 -8.58 -1.40 -15.80
CA LEU A 77 -9.07 -1.31 -17.18
C LEU A 77 -8.04 -0.63 -18.10
N ALA A 78 -7.35 0.41 -17.62
CA ALA A 78 -6.27 1.04 -18.38
C ALA A 78 -5.07 0.07 -18.60
N VAL A 79 -4.71 -0.73 -17.59
CA VAL A 79 -3.72 -1.82 -17.74
C VAL A 79 -4.14 -2.80 -18.83
N SER A 80 -5.42 -3.16 -18.87
CA SER A 80 -5.96 -4.09 -19.88
C SER A 80 -5.86 -3.52 -21.30
N LEU A 81 -6.02 -2.21 -21.47
CA LEU A 81 -5.82 -1.53 -22.76
C LEU A 81 -4.36 -1.59 -23.21
N VAL A 82 -3.41 -1.41 -22.28
CA VAL A 82 -1.97 -1.54 -22.58
C VAL A 82 -1.61 -2.98 -22.97
N LEU A 83 -2.19 -3.96 -22.27
CA LEU A 83 -1.90 -5.38 -22.50
C LEU A 83 -2.37 -5.89 -23.86
N LYS A 84 -3.35 -5.23 -24.48
CA LYS A 84 -3.97 -5.63 -25.75
C LYS A 84 -2.96 -5.92 -26.86
N GLU A 85 -1.84 -5.19 -26.90
CA GLU A 85 -0.78 -5.36 -27.91
C GLU A 85 0.05 -6.65 -27.75
N TYR A 86 0.05 -7.24 -26.55
CA TYR A 86 0.87 -8.39 -26.19
C TYR A 86 0.06 -9.69 -26.06
N GLN A 87 -1.25 -9.62 -26.31
CA GLN A 87 -2.14 -10.79 -26.24
C GLN A 87 -1.71 -11.87 -27.24
N GLY A 88 -1.61 -13.12 -26.76
CA GLY A 88 -1.26 -14.26 -27.59
C GLY A 88 0.23 -14.41 -27.87
N THR A 89 1.09 -13.59 -27.28
CA THR A 89 2.56 -13.70 -27.41
C THR A 89 3.19 -14.73 -26.48
N GLY A 90 2.38 -15.47 -25.71
CA GLY A 90 2.84 -16.47 -24.75
C GLY A 90 3.51 -15.81 -23.53
N GLY A 91 4.80 -16.12 -23.30
CA GLY A 91 5.54 -15.55 -22.16
C GLY A 91 5.65 -14.01 -22.17
N GLY A 92 5.55 -13.39 -23.35
CA GLY A 92 5.54 -11.93 -23.48
C GLY A 92 4.31 -11.27 -22.82
N GLU A 93 3.17 -11.96 -22.81
CA GLU A 93 1.92 -11.46 -22.23
C GLU A 93 2.02 -11.35 -20.70
N GLN A 94 2.58 -12.36 -20.04
CA GLN A 94 2.78 -12.36 -18.58
C GLN A 94 3.76 -11.26 -18.15
N LEU A 95 4.84 -11.07 -18.92
CA LEU A 95 5.81 -10.00 -18.66
C LEU A 95 5.19 -8.62 -18.86
N ALA A 96 4.40 -8.44 -19.93
CA ALA A 96 3.69 -7.20 -20.19
C ALA A 96 2.67 -6.90 -19.08
N TYR A 97 1.94 -7.90 -18.59
CA TYR A 97 1.01 -7.74 -17.48
C TYR A 97 1.71 -7.27 -16.20
N ALA A 98 2.76 -7.98 -15.75
CA ALA A 98 3.51 -7.59 -14.57
C ALA A 98 4.09 -6.18 -14.70
N THR A 99 4.64 -5.85 -15.88
CA THR A 99 5.20 -4.52 -16.17
C THR A 99 4.12 -3.43 -16.12
N ALA A 100 2.94 -3.69 -16.69
CA ALA A 100 1.83 -2.73 -16.67
C ALA A 100 1.30 -2.50 -15.25
N MET A 101 1.12 -3.57 -14.47
CA MET A 101 0.70 -3.49 -13.07
C MET A 101 1.69 -2.67 -12.24
N VAL A 102 3.00 -2.96 -12.35
CA VAL A 102 4.06 -2.18 -11.68
C VAL A 102 4.06 -0.74 -12.12
N SER A 103 3.93 -0.49 -13.43
CA SER A 103 3.97 0.87 -13.95
C SER A 103 2.84 1.74 -13.40
N MET A 104 1.68 1.17 -13.10
CA MET A 104 0.54 1.90 -12.55
C MET A 104 0.57 1.96 -11.03
N SER A 105 1.06 0.92 -10.35
CA SER A 105 1.01 0.83 -8.88
C SER A 105 2.07 1.66 -8.17
N VAL A 106 3.21 1.93 -8.81
CA VAL A 106 4.28 2.73 -8.20
C VAL A 106 3.86 4.19 -8.11
N VAL A 107 3.88 4.79 -6.93
CA VAL A 107 3.64 6.22 -6.76
C VAL A 107 4.94 6.99 -7.00
N SER A 108 6.02 6.60 -6.32
CA SER A 108 7.33 7.24 -6.44
C SER A 108 8.49 6.29 -6.18
N VAL A 109 9.67 6.69 -6.65
CA VAL A 109 10.97 6.07 -6.38
C VAL A 109 11.93 7.16 -5.89
N ASP A 110 12.53 6.98 -4.72
CA ASP A 110 13.40 7.96 -4.07
C ASP A 110 12.76 9.35 -3.87
N GLY A 111 11.43 9.38 -3.77
CA GLY A 111 10.65 10.61 -3.66
C GLY A 111 10.32 11.28 -4.99
N GLU A 112 10.81 10.77 -6.11
CA GLU A 112 10.44 11.22 -7.46
C GLU A 112 9.26 10.40 -8.00
N GLU A 113 8.23 11.10 -8.46
CA GLU A 113 7.08 10.45 -9.11
C GLU A 113 7.45 9.94 -10.49
N LEU A 114 6.90 8.79 -10.87
CA LEU A 114 7.00 8.34 -12.26
C LEU A 114 6.30 9.35 -13.20
N PRO A 115 6.70 9.41 -14.49
CA PRO A 115 6.16 10.38 -15.43
C PRO A 115 4.64 10.50 -15.38
N ALA A 116 4.17 11.65 -14.90
CA ALA A 116 2.79 12.08 -15.01
C ALA A 116 2.56 12.70 -16.40
N PRO A 117 1.35 12.61 -16.97
CA PRO A 117 1.07 13.27 -18.23
C PRO A 117 1.06 14.78 -17.99
N ILE A 118 1.78 15.53 -18.81
CA ILE A 118 1.69 16.99 -18.81
C ILE A 118 0.41 17.36 -19.59
N GLY A 119 -0.60 17.88 -18.89
CA GLY A 119 -1.85 18.42 -19.45
C GLY A 119 -3.11 17.95 -18.72
N GLU A 120 -4.05 18.86 -18.48
CA GLU A 120 -5.30 18.63 -17.71
C GLU A 120 -6.30 17.67 -18.40
N ASP A 121 -6.09 17.31 -19.68
CA ASP A 121 -7.06 16.61 -20.52
C ASP A 121 -6.65 15.19 -20.98
N GLN A 122 -5.53 14.63 -20.51
CA GLN A 122 -5.10 13.31 -21.01
C GLN A 122 -5.83 12.15 -20.34
N LYS A 123 -6.38 11.27 -21.20
CA LYS A 123 -7.12 10.08 -20.80
C LYS A 123 -6.22 9.11 -20.03
N LEU A 124 -6.77 8.47 -19.00
CA LEU A 124 -6.09 7.46 -18.16
C LEU A 124 -5.33 6.39 -18.97
N ALA A 125 -5.85 6.01 -20.13
CA ALA A 125 -5.18 5.07 -21.04
C ALA A 125 -3.84 5.58 -21.58
N GLU A 126 -3.76 6.84 -22.00
CA GLU A 126 -2.52 7.44 -22.52
C GLU A 126 -1.46 7.52 -21.41
N TRP A 127 -1.90 7.83 -20.20
CA TRP A 127 -1.06 7.82 -19.01
C TRP A 127 -0.47 6.43 -18.75
N ALA A 128 -1.31 5.39 -18.78
CA ALA A 128 -0.88 4.01 -18.60
C ALA A 128 0.15 3.58 -19.66
N HIS A 129 -0.06 3.94 -20.93
CA HIS A 129 0.91 3.65 -22.00
C HIS A 129 2.28 4.32 -21.75
N ARG A 130 2.29 5.58 -21.30
CA ARG A 130 3.56 6.30 -21.04
C ARG A 130 4.33 5.70 -19.87
N ARG A 131 3.63 5.39 -18.78
CA ARG A 131 4.26 4.76 -17.60
C ARG A 131 4.75 3.36 -17.90
N PHE A 132 3.98 2.58 -18.64
CA PHE A 132 4.40 1.29 -19.15
C PHE A 132 5.67 1.41 -20.00
N ALA A 133 5.70 2.37 -20.95
CA ALA A 133 6.89 2.61 -21.76
C ALA A 133 8.10 3.04 -20.93
N TYR A 134 7.91 3.89 -19.92
CA TYR A 134 8.97 4.30 -19.00
C TYR A 134 9.55 3.09 -18.25
N VAL A 135 8.72 2.28 -17.59
CA VAL A 135 9.19 1.10 -16.86
C VAL A 135 9.85 0.10 -17.80
N LYS A 136 9.23 -0.18 -18.95
CA LYS A 136 9.78 -1.10 -19.97
C LYS A 136 11.17 -0.68 -20.46
N ASN A 137 11.42 0.62 -20.59
CA ASN A 137 12.67 1.14 -21.15
C ASN A 137 13.76 1.36 -20.08
N ASN A 138 13.39 1.60 -18.82
CA ASN A 138 14.34 2.02 -17.78
C ASN A 138 14.58 0.95 -16.71
N TRP A 139 13.68 -0.03 -16.54
CA TRP A 139 13.77 -0.99 -15.45
C TRP A 139 14.15 -2.37 -15.96
N TYR A 140 15.02 -3.05 -15.22
CA TYR A 140 15.32 -4.44 -15.46
C TYR A 140 14.17 -5.33 -14.99
N GLN A 141 13.97 -6.45 -15.67
CA GLN A 141 12.94 -7.45 -15.31
C GLN A 141 13.02 -7.85 -13.83
N TYR A 142 14.21 -7.97 -13.27
CA TYR A 142 14.39 -8.34 -11.86
C TYR A 142 13.76 -7.33 -10.89
N THR A 143 13.90 -6.04 -11.18
CA THR A 143 13.24 -4.97 -10.41
C THR A 143 11.73 -5.06 -10.59
N ILE A 144 11.26 -5.22 -11.83
CA ILE A 144 9.81 -5.35 -12.13
C ILE A 144 9.22 -6.53 -11.36
N SER A 145 9.85 -7.69 -11.38
CA SER A 145 9.38 -8.88 -10.65
C SER A 145 9.31 -8.65 -9.14
N HIS A 146 10.31 -7.97 -8.55
CA HIS A 146 10.30 -7.68 -7.11
C HIS A 146 9.19 -6.70 -6.73
N VAL A 147 9.04 -5.61 -7.48
CA VAL A 147 7.98 -4.62 -7.23
C VAL A 147 6.60 -5.23 -7.45
N PHE A 148 6.45 -6.09 -8.47
CA PHE A 148 5.21 -6.81 -8.71
C PHE A 148 4.86 -7.76 -7.55
N GLN A 149 5.85 -8.48 -7.01
CA GLN A 149 5.65 -9.31 -5.82
C GLN A 149 5.18 -8.47 -4.61
N LYS A 150 5.79 -7.30 -4.40
CA LYS A 150 5.36 -6.37 -3.33
C LYS A 150 3.94 -5.86 -3.53
N TYR A 151 3.54 -5.62 -4.78
CA TYR A 151 2.17 -5.28 -5.11
C TYR A 151 1.19 -6.42 -4.77
N LEU A 152 1.52 -7.68 -5.08
CA LEU A 152 0.67 -8.82 -4.71
C LEU A 152 0.52 -8.97 -3.19
N GLU A 153 1.59 -8.74 -2.42
CA GLU A 153 1.55 -8.71 -0.96
C GLU A 153 0.64 -7.59 -0.43
N LEU A 154 0.61 -6.44 -1.10
CA LEU A 154 -0.26 -5.31 -0.74
C LEU A 154 -1.74 -5.61 -1.04
N GLU A 155 -2.04 -6.26 -2.16
CA GLU A 155 -3.39 -6.73 -2.49
C GLU A 155 -3.89 -7.78 -1.50
N ASP A 156 -3.03 -8.71 -1.07
CA ASP A 156 -3.36 -9.69 -0.03
C ASP A 156 -3.70 -8.99 1.30
N LYS A 157 -2.96 -7.95 1.68
CA LYS A 157 -3.30 -7.12 2.86
C LYS A 157 -4.66 -6.43 2.70
N ALA A 158 -5.00 -5.95 1.50
CA ALA A 158 -6.32 -5.37 1.24
C ALA A 158 -7.43 -6.43 1.42
N GLN A 159 -7.23 -7.62 0.88
CA GLN A 159 -8.19 -8.72 1.03
C GLN A 159 -8.37 -9.12 2.50
N GLN A 160 -7.29 -9.24 3.27
CA GLN A 160 -7.36 -9.56 4.70
C GLN A 160 -8.19 -8.54 5.49
N VAL A 161 -8.10 -7.25 5.13
CA VAL A 161 -8.89 -6.19 5.76
C VAL A 161 -10.37 -6.34 5.42
N VAL A 162 -10.70 -6.63 4.16
CA VAL A 162 -12.07 -6.91 3.72
C VAL A 162 -12.65 -8.14 4.41
N ASP A 163 -11.87 -9.21 4.54
CA ASP A 163 -12.28 -10.43 5.24
C ASP A 163 -12.51 -10.19 6.74
N ALA A 164 -11.63 -9.39 7.37
CA ALA A 164 -11.80 -8.99 8.77
C ALA A 164 -13.09 -8.20 8.99
N MET A 165 -13.45 -7.31 8.05
CA MET A 165 -14.74 -6.62 8.07
C MET A 165 -15.90 -7.60 7.90
N GLY A 166 -15.82 -8.48 6.90
CA GLY A 166 -16.87 -9.49 6.65
C GLY A 166 -17.15 -10.35 7.88
N LYS A 167 -16.10 -10.79 8.60
CA LYS A 167 -16.23 -11.52 9.87
C LYS A 167 -16.81 -10.67 10.99
N ALA A 168 -16.46 -9.38 11.08
CA ALA A 168 -17.01 -8.46 12.06
C ALA A 168 -18.49 -8.14 11.81
N PHE A 169 -18.99 -8.18 10.57
CA PHE A 169 -20.42 -7.99 10.29
C PHE A 169 -21.22 -9.30 10.30
N ALA A 170 -20.57 -10.45 10.06
CA ALA A 170 -21.22 -11.76 10.02
C ALA A 170 -21.37 -12.45 11.39
N SER A 171 -20.74 -11.98 12.46
CA SER A 171 -20.86 -12.62 13.80
C SER A 171 -22.18 -12.29 14.53
N THR A 172 -23.24 -11.99 13.79
CA THR A 172 -24.58 -11.72 14.33
C THR A 172 -25.47 -12.91 13.93
N ASP A 173 -25.24 -14.07 14.56
CA ASP A 173 -26.16 -15.21 14.60
C ASP A 173 -25.91 -16.01 15.89
#